data_AF-A0A0J1EYY5-F1
#
_entry.id   AF-A0A0J1EYY5-F1
#
_cell.length_a   1.000
_cell.length_b   1.000
_cell.length_c   1.000
_cell.angle_alpha   90.00
_cell.angle_beta   90.00
_cell.angle_gamma   90.00
#
_symmetry.space_group_name_H-M   'P 1'
#
loop_
_entity.id
_entity.type
_entity.pdbx_description
1 polymer ?
#
loop_
_entity_poly.entity_id
_entity_poly.type
_entity_poly.pdbx_seq_one_letter_code
_entity_poly.pdbx_strand_id
1 'polypeptide(L)'
;MSDTPEYIGDVGVDSGLMWLGDPCYVMGDDAPTRVPKWGEFVDRTFDPKYQIDEAGVSQPVGEKLGMAVSSGYGDGLYPVYITRNSEGRVATLTVDFLAGDEDEQDESAS
;
A
#
# COMPACT_ATOMS: atom_id res chain seq x y z
N MET A 1 -6.64 -8.37 23.46
CA MET A 1 -6.42 -7.91 22.08
C MET A 1 -7.71 -7.27 21.63
N SER A 2 -7.66 -6.10 21.01
CA SER A 2 -8.81 -5.59 20.29
C SER A 2 -8.62 -6.07 18.86
N ASP A 3 -9.43 -7.06 18.46
CA ASP A 3 -9.48 -7.52 17.07
C ASP A 3 -10.34 -6.59 16.21
N THR A 4 -10.83 -5.49 16.79
CA THR A 4 -11.64 -4.48 16.10
C THR A 4 -10.71 -3.49 15.41
N PRO A 5 -10.78 -3.34 14.08
CA PRO A 5 -10.05 -2.31 13.37
C PRO A 5 -10.48 -0.91 13.84
N GLU A 6 -9.50 -0.07 14.17
CA GLU A 6 -9.66 1.35 14.52
C GLU A 6 -9.30 2.18 13.28
N TYR A 7 -10.23 2.99 12.78
CA TYR A 7 -9.94 3.98 11.72
C TYR A 7 -9.00 5.06 12.27
N ILE A 8 -7.93 5.36 11.54
CA ILE A 8 -6.91 6.32 11.96
C ILE A 8 -6.70 7.49 10.98
N GLY A 9 -7.40 7.49 9.85
CA GLY A 9 -7.29 8.51 8.81
C GLY A 9 -7.28 7.91 7.41
N ASP A 10 -6.99 8.75 6.43
CA ASP A 10 -6.92 8.37 5.02
C ASP A 10 -5.51 8.58 4.46
N VAL A 11 -5.15 7.78 3.46
CA VAL A 11 -3.95 7.97 2.66
C VAL A 11 -4.33 8.39 1.25
N GLY A 12 -3.78 9.52 0.81
CA GLY A 12 -3.96 10.02 -0.55
C GLY A 12 -3.04 9.29 -1.52
N VAL A 13 -3.59 8.84 -2.64
CA VAL A 13 -2.85 8.22 -3.73
C VAL A 13 -3.17 8.96 -5.02
N ASP A 14 -2.13 9.48 -5.66
CA ASP A 14 -2.20 10.22 -6.93
C ASP A 14 -1.98 9.24 -8.09
N SER A 15 -0.80 8.61 -8.14
CA SER A 15 -0.35 7.79 -9.26
C SER A 15 -0.96 6.38 -9.36
N GLY A 16 -1.94 6.04 -8.52
CA GLY A 16 -2.47 4.68 -8.39
C GLY A 16 -1.47 3.66 -7.83
N LEU A 17 -0.42 4.12 -7.14
CA LEU A 17 0.66 3.28 -6.63
C LEU A 17 0.96 3.61 -5.17
N MET A 18 1.00 2.59 -4.33
CA MET A 18 1.38 2.72 -2.92
C MET A 18 2.59 1.85 -2.60
N TRP A 19 3.54 2.42 -1.85
CA TRP A 19 4.70 1.71 -1.31
C TRP A 19 4.58 1.54 0.20
N LEU A 20 4.75 0.31 0.68
CA LEU A 20 4.91 -0.02 2.08
C LEU A 20 6.32 -0.57 2.32
N GLY A 21 7.17 0.23 2.97
CA GLY A 21 8.53 -0.16 3.33
C GLY A 21 9.17 0.88 4.25
N ASP A 22 10.31 0.53 4.85
CA ASP A 22 11.05 1.45 5.70
C ASP A 22 11.71 2.54 4.83
N PRO A 23 11.42 3.83 5.07
CA PRO A 23 12.00 4.92 4.29
C PRO A 23 13.53 4.93 4.34
N CYS A 24 14.18 4.39 5.39
CA CYS A 24 15.63 4.32 5.49
C CYS A 24 16.29 3.52 4.36
N TYR A 25 15.56 2.62 3.69
CA TYR A 25 16.10 1.86 2.56
C TYR A 25 16.10 2.66 1.25
N VAL A 26 15.19 3.62 1.11
CA VAL A 26 14.87 4.23 -0.20
C VAL A 26 14.94 5.76 -0.23
N MET A 27 14.86 6.42 0.92
CA MET A 27 14.90 7.88 1.07
C MET A 27 16.26 8.35 1.60
N GLY A 28 16.71 9.53 1.16
CA GLY A 28 18.02 10.06 1.51
C GLY A 28 19.10 9.67 0.51
N ASP A 29 20.16 10.47 0.38
CA ASP A 29 21.23 10.23 -0.60
C ASP A 29 22.13 9.04 -0.23
N ASP A 30 22.08 8.62 1.03
CA ASP A 30 22.79 7.50 1.64
C ASP A 30 21.95 6.21 1.73
N ALA A 31 20.72 6.21 1.23
CA ALA A 31 19.87 5.03 1.25
C ALA A 31 20.49 3.87 0.46
N PRO A 32 20.57 2.66 1.05
CA PRO A 32 21.29 1.52 0.47
C PRO A 32 20.65 0.99 -0.82
N THR A 33 19.34 1.18 -1.01
CA THR A 33 18.60 0.69 -2.17
C THR A 33 17.79 1.80 -2.85
N ARG A 34 18.24 3.05 -2.70
CA ARG A 34 17.63 4.23 -3.33
C ARG A 34 17.44 4.03 -4.83
N VAL A 35 16.25 4.39 -5.31
CA VAL A 35 15.95 4.56 -6.73
C VAL A 35 15.87 6.06 -7.01
N PRO A 36 16.90 6.66 -7.64
CA PRO A 36 17.05 8.11 -7.69
C PRO A 36 16.05 8.82 -8.61
N LYS A 37 15.36 8.07 -9.49
CA LYS A 37 14.38 8.60 -10.44
C LYS A 37 13.04 7.90 -10.25
N TRP A 38 11.98 8.68 -10.14
CA TRP A 38 10.62 8.15 -10.03
C TRP A 38 10.25 7.22 -11.19
N GLY A 39 10.55 7.61 -12.43
CA GLY A 39 10.26 6.75 -13.60
C GLY A 39 10.94 5.39 -13.54
N GLU A 40 12.16 5.32 -12.99
CA GLU A 40 12.83 4.02 -12.79
C GLU A 40 12.13 3.17 -11.73
N PHE A 41 11.63 3.79 -10.66
CA PHE A 41 10.85 3.06 -9.65
C PHE A 41 9.57 2.48 -10.27
N VAL A 42 8.86 3.30 -11.06
CA VAL A 42 7.66 2.88 -11.81
C VAL A 42 7.97 1.74 -12.79
N ASP A 43 9.04 1.85 -13.58
CA ASP A 43 9.46 0.79 -14.51
C ASP A 43 9.72 -0.53 -13.76
N ARG A 44 10.38 -0.46 -12.60
CA ARG A 44 10.62 -1.64 -11.76
C ARG A 44 9.34 -2.20 -11.16
N THR A 45 8.40 -1.35 -10.74
CA THR A 45 7.10 -1.81 -10.23
C THR A 45 6.38 -2.67 -11.26
N PHE A 46 6.39 -2.31 -12.55
CA PHE A 46 5.63 -3.03 -13.58
C PHE A 46 6.44 -4.09 -14.35
N ASP A 47 7.72 -4.27 -14.05
CA ASP A 47 8.55 -5.33 -14.64
C ASP A 47 8.21 -6.68 -13.98
N PRO A 48 7.84 -7.72 -14.76
CA PRO A 48 7.51 -9.05 -14.25
C PRO A 48 8.55 -9.66 -13.32
N LYS A 49 9.83 -9.27 -13.41
CA LYS A 49 10.88 -9.79 -12.53
C LYS A 49 10.75 -9.35 -11.07
N TYR A 50 10.04 -8.26 -10.79
CA TYR A 50 9.82 -7.75 -9.44
C TYR A 50 8.41 -8.07 -8.91
N GLN A 51 7.52 -8.61 -9.74
CA GLN A 51 6.19 -9.03 -9.34
C GLN A 51 6.29 -10.25 -8.42
N ILE A 52 5.53 -10.22 -7.32
CA ILE A 52 5.47 -11.32 -6.35
C ILE A 52 4.12 -12.04 -6.33
N ASP A 53 3.11 -11.48 -7.01
CA ASP A 53 1.84 -12.13 -7.27
C ASP A 53 1.21 -11.68 -8.60
N GLU A 54 0.08 -12.30 -8.97
CA GLU A 54 -0.71 -11.93 -10.16
C GLU A 54 -1.65 -10.75 -9.91
N ALA A 55 -1.80 -10.30 -8.65
CA ALA A 55 -2.67 -9.20 -8.25
C ALA A 55 -1.98 -7.82 -8.38
N GLY A 56 -0.74 -7.78 -8.85
CA GLY A 56 0.01 -6.54 -9.10
C GLY A 56 0.81 -6.06 -7.90
N VAL A 57 1.18 -6.95 -6.98
CA VAL A 57 2.12 -6.66 -5.89
C VAL A 57 3.55 -6.90 -6.36
N SER A 58 4.43 -5.94 -6.13
CA SER A 58 5.83 -6.00 -6.55
C SER A 58 6.82 -5.56 -5.47
N GLN A 59 8.10 -5.91 -5.63
CA GLN A 59 9.21 -5.51 -4.76
C GLN A 59 10.31 -4.78 -5.55
N PRO A 60 10.05 -3.56 -6.06
CA PRO A 60 10.93 -2.82 -6.99
C PRO A 60 12.33 -2.48 -6.46
N VAL A 61 12.54 -2.54 -5.14
CA VAL A 61 13.83 -2.24 -4.50
C VAL A 61 14.52 -3.47 -3.91
N GLY A 62 13.94 -4.65 -4.10
CA GLY A 62 14.48 -5.93 -3.64
C GLY A 62 13.62 -6.62 -2.56
N GLU A 63 13.89 -7.92 -2.37
CA GLU A 63 13.14 -8.76 -1.44
C GLU A 63 13.19 -8.23 -0.01
N LYS A 64 12.04 -8.22 0.68
CA LYS A 64 11.89 -7.87 2.10
C LYS A 64 12.22 -6.40 2.47
N LEU A 65 12.45 -5.54 1.50
CA LEU A 65 12.73 -4.10 1.72
C LEU A 65 11.46 -3.24 1.65
N GLY A 66 10.40 -3.80 1.06
CA GLY A 66 9.04 -3.28 1.04
C GLY A 66 8.29 -3.80 -0.17
N MET A 67 7.04 -3.37 -0.33
CA MET A 67 6.15 -3.80 -1.40
C MET A 67 5.47 -2.59 -2.03
N ALA A 68 5.32 -2.63 -3.35
CA ALA A 68 4.51 -1.69 -4.09
C ALA A 68 3.22 -2.39 -4.56
N VAL A 69 2.08 -1.75 -4.34
CA VAL A 69 0.76 -2.24 -4.76
C VAL A 69 0.09 -1.21 -5.65
N SER A 70 -0.51 -1.67 -6.74
CA SER A 70 -1.50 -0.86 -7.45
C SER A 70 -2.70 -0.68 -6.54
N SER A 71 -3.11 0.56 -6.27
CA SER A 71 -4.33 0.85 -5.50
C SER A 71 -5.61 0.63 -6.33
N GLY A 72 -5.49 0.11 -7.56
CA GLY A 72 -6.58 -0.04 -8.52
C GLY A 72 -6.92 1.26 -9.25
N TYR A 73 -7.02 2.37 -8.49
CA TYR A 73 -7.34 3.71 -9.01
C TYR A 73 -6.34 4.76 -8.51
N GLY A 74 -6.05 5.75 -9.36
CA GLY A 74 -5.35 6.98 -8.97
C GLY A 74 -6.32 8.04 -8.41
N ASP A 75 -5.78 9.12 -7.88
CA ASP A 75 -6.51 10.29 -7.36
C ASP A 75 -7.59 9.99 -6.29
N GLY A 76 -7.25 9.16 -5.30
CA GLY A 76 -8.18 8.70 -4.25
C GLY A 76 -7.69 8.95 -2.82
N LEU A 77 -8.64 8.94 -1.87
CA LEU A 77 -8.38 8.86 -0.43
C LEU A 77 -8.84 7.49 0.05
N TYR A 78 -7.90 6.69 0.57
CA TYR A 78 -8.20 5.34 1.04
C TYR A 78 -8.15 5.26 2.56
N PRO A 79 -9.20 4.74 3.22
CA PRO A 79 -9.24 4.67 4.67
C PRO A 79 -8.19 3.69 5.20
N VAL A 80 -7.56 4.07 6.31
CA VAL A 80 -6.54 3.31 7.00
C VAL A 80 -7.04 2.89 8.37
N TYR A 81 -6.92 1.60 8.64
CA TYR A 81 -7.30 1.00 9.91
C TYR A 81 -6.11 0.33 10.58
N ILE A 82 -6.12 0.27 11.91
CA ILE A 82 -5.14 -0.50 12.68
C ILE A 82 -5.82 -1.44 13.67
N THR A 83 -5.10 -2.46 14.09
CA THR A 83 -5.40 -3.17 15.35
C THR A 83 -4.26 -2.96 16.33
N ARG A 84 -4.55 -3.11 17.63
CA ARG A 84 -3.56 -2.98 18.70
C ARG A 84 -3.46 -4.24 19.53
N ASN A 85 -2.22 -4.60 19.89
CA ASN A 85 -1.97 -5.69 20.82
C ASN A 85 -2.33 -5.30 22.27
N SER A 86 -2.17 -6.21 23.23
CA SER A 86 -2.48 -5.96 24.64
C SER A 86 -1.64 -4.86 25.31
N GLU A 87 -0.53 -4.45 24.70
CA GLU A 87 0.33 -3.36 25.17
C GLU A 87 0.01 -2.02 24.48
N GLY A 88 -1.01 -1.97 23.62
CA GLY A 88 -1.39 -0.78 22.86
C GLY A 88 -0.53 -0.50 21.62
N ARG A 89 0.40 -1.40 21.28
CA ARG A 89 1.23 -1.28 20.06
C ARG A 89 0.42 -1.67 18.83
N VAL A 90 0.64 -0.97 17.72
CA VAL A 90 0.08 -1.31 16.41
C VAL A 90 0.52 -2.73 16.04
N ALA A 91 -0.46 -3.59 15.78
CA ALA A 91 -0.25 -4.98 15.40
C ALA A 91 -0.48 -5.19 13.90
N THR A 92 -1.48 -4.51 13.34
CA THR A 92 -1.75 -4.50 11.90
C THR A 92 -2.05 -3.07 11.44
N LEU A 93 -1.79 -2.83 10.15
CA LEU A 93 -2.28 -1.68 9.42
C LEU A 93 -2.92 -2.21 8.13
N THR A 94 -4.12 -1.73 7.83
CA THR A 94 -4.88 -2.09 6.64
C THR A 94 -5.24 -0.82 5.92
N VAL A 95 -4.87 -0.73 4.64
CA VAL A 95 -5.42 0.27 3.71
C VAL A 95 -6.49 -0.45 2.91
N ASP A 96 -7.71 0.09 2.94
CA ASP A 96 -8.82 -0.50 2.21
C ASP A 96 -9.01 0.24 0.88
N PHE A 97 -8.62 -0.43 -0.22
CA PHE A 97 -8.72 0.12 -1.56
C PHE A 97 -10.12 0.03 -2.17
N LEU A 98 -11.04 -0.71 -1.55
CA LEU A 98 -12.36 -1.06 -2.09
C LEU A 98 -13.52 -0.71 -1.13
N ALA A 99 -13.26 0.05 -0.06
CA ALA A 99 -14.22 0.38 1.00
C ALA A 99 -15.56 0.98 0.52
N GLY A 100 -15.64 1.51 -0.71
CA GLY A 100 -16.87 2.06 -1.31
C GLY A 100 -17.50 1.21 -2.42
N ASP A 101 -16.81 0.16 -2.90
CA ASP A 101 -17.30 -0.68 -4.02
C ASP A 101 -18.25 -1.79 -3.53
N GLU A 102 -18.26 -2.08 -2.22
CA GLU A 102 -19.16 -3.09 -1.63
C GLU A 102 -20.61 -2.57 -1.46
N ASP A 103 -20.82 -1.25 -1.42
CA ASP A 103 -22.14 -0.63 -1.17
C ASP A 103 -23.00 -0.43 -2.43
N GLU A 104 -22.43 -0.52 -3.65
CA GLU A 104 -23.17 -0.25 -4.90
C GLU A 104 -23.95 -1.46 -5.47
N GLN A 105 -23.79 -2.66 -4.90
CA GLN A 105 -24.45 -3.88 -5.43
C GLN A 105 -25.85 -4.18 -4.85
N ASP A 106 -26.32 -3.46 -3.81
CA ASP A 106 -27.61 -3.74 -3.17
C ASP A 106 -28.78 -2.83 -3.64
N GLU A 107 -28.50 -1.74 -4.38
CA GLU A 107 -29.56 -0.80 -4.84
C GLU A 107 -30.12 -1.09 -6.26
N SER A 108 -29.65 -2.14 -6.94
CA SER A 108 -30.15 -2.51 -8.28
C SER A 108 -31.15 -3.68 -8.29
N ALA A 109 -31.47 -4.23 -7.13
CA ALA A 109 -32.49 -5.27 -6.95
C ALA A 109 -33.72 -4.71 -6.20
N SER A 110 -34.52 -3.88 -6.88
CA SER A 110 -35.87 -3.50 -6.43
C SER A 110 -36.82 -3.33 -7.60
#